data_AF-A0A0X3V6B6-F1
#
_entry.id   AF-A0A0X3V6B6-F1
#
_cell.length_a   1.000
_cell.length_b   1.000
_cell.length_c   1.000
_cell.angle_alpha   90.00
_cell.angle_beta   90.00
_cell.angle_gamma   90.00
#
_symmetry.space_group_name_H-M   'P 1'
#
loop_
_entity.id
_entity.type
_entity.pdbx_description
1 polymer ?
#
loop_
_entity_poly.entity_id
_entity_poly.type
_entity_poly.pdbx_seq_one_letter_code
_entity_poly.pdbx_strand_id
1 'polypeptide(L)'
;MTITLPAELTDALSWIGLEWPEADEDRLQADGQVWIDHGTRLRAHAVRSTATARQVWLDNEGAGIEAFEQWWNGADGPGRHLQEAATAAELIGGALIAMAGVTLGLKVAFIAQLGALAFEVGQAIATAPVTAGATLAEIPVWVGLTRTACRKLLHEAMALIEREIAVLLRNAAKLMEKAGAKQLAEKTVSGSERTAFKGLMHEVENADVRSPLNGAHFYSGRQPNDEKMRTFAEKQADGFGAVTLEMTPGGRRFDDKRLFEGGSPVSQEQAVDVWRRLSQRYAQDASGEATAWTHQAWSGSLWNTAEKPALLTNPGITKLNEIDPFS
;
A
#
# COMPACT_ATOMS: atom_id res chain seq x y z
N MET A 1 -25.86 -28.95 7.01
CA MET A 1 -26.22 -29.37 8.37
C MET A 1 -24.98 -29.93 9.02
N THR A 2 -24.59 -29.39 10.17
CA THR A 2 -23.47 -29.91 10.98
C THR A 2 -23.84 -31.27 11.54
N ILE A 3 -22.99 -32.26 11.29
CA ILE A 3 -23.23 -33.64 11.74
C ILE A 3 -22.58 -33.86 13.10
N THR A 4 -23.37 -34.34 14.05
CA THR A 4 -22.93 -34.81 15.36
C THR A 4 -22.86 -36.33 15.37
N LEU A 5 -22.04 -36.89 16.27
CA LEU A 5 -22.00 -38.33 16.47
C LEU A 5 -23.36 -38.83 17.00
N PRO A 6 -24.00 -39.83 16.35
CA PRO A 6 -25.17 -40.50 16.90
C PRO A 6 -24.84 -41.19 18.22
N ALA A 7 -25.72 -41.08 19.22
CA ALA A 7 -25.46 -41.58 20.57
C ALA A 7 -25.15 -43.10 20.59
N GLU A 8 -25.78 -43.84 19.68
CA GLU A 8 -25.63 -45.29 19.49
C GLU A 8 -24.22 -45.71 19.07
N LEU A 9 -23.44 -44.79 18.49
CA LEU A 9 -22.08 -45.06 18.00
C LEU A 9 -20.99 -44.63 18.99
N THR A 10 -21.36 -44.07 20.13
CA THR A 10 -20.42 -43.63 21.18
C THR A 10 -19.58 -44.80 21.70
N ASP A 11 -20.21 -45.96 21.92
CA ASP A 11 -19.52 -47.16 22.39
C ASP A 11 -18.53 -47.66 21.33
N ALA A 12 -18.94 -47.73 20.07
CA ALA A 12 -18.08 -48.13 18.95
C ALA A 12 -16.86 -47.21 18.80
N LEU A 13 -17.05 -45.89 18.97
CA LEU A 13 -15.97 -44.91 18.97
C LEU A 13 -14.99 -45.17 20.12
N SER A 14 -15.50 -45.48 21.32
CA SER A 14 -14.66 -45.78 22.50
C SER A 14 -13.78 -47.01 22.28
N TRP A 15 -14.29 -48.06 21.61
CA TRP A 15 -13.53 -49.29 21.34
C TRP A 15 -12.35 -49.03 20.42
N ILE A 16 -12.56 -48.23 19.37
CA ILE A 16 -11.48 -47.85 18.45
C ILE A 16 -10.56 -46.78 19.04
N GLY A 17 -10.91 -46.14 20.16
CA GLY A 17 -10.03 -45.20 20.87
C GLY A 17 -9.55 -44.03 20.00
N LEU A 18 -10.42 -43.54 19.10
CA LEU A 18 -10.21 -42.32 18.32
C LEU A 18 -11.16 -41.24 18.82
N GLU A 19 -10.86 -40.00 18.47
CA GLU A 19 -11.72 -38.86 18.73
C GLU A 19 -12.61 -38.56 17.51
N TRP A 20 -13.82 -38.09 17.79
CA TRP A 20 -14.73 -37.59 16.77
C TRP A 20 -14.25 -36.22 16.26
N PRO A 21 -14.23 -35.98 14.94
CA PRO A 21 -13.85 -34.67 14.41
C PRO A 21 -14.92 -33.60 14.74
N GLU A 22 -14.61 -32.75 15.71
CA GLU A 22 -15.45 -31.61 16.11
C GLU A 22 -15.21 -30.41 15.19
N ALA A 23 -15.97 -30.32 14.11
CA ALA A 23 -15.99 -29.18 13.21
C ALA A 23 -17.43 -28.79 12.89
N ASP A 24 -17.65 -27.48 12.66
CA ASP A 24 -18.95 -26.90 12.37
C ASP A 24 -19.05 -26.61 10.86
N GLU A 25 -19.54 -27.58 10.09
CA GLU A 25 -19.64 -27.50 8.64
C GLU A 25 -20.60 -26.38 8.20
N ASP A 26 -21.68 -26.18 8.95
CA ASP A 26 -22.66 -25.12 8.67
C ASP A 26 -22.01 -23.74 8.83
N ARG A 27 -21.21 -23.55 9.88
CA ARG A 27 -20.47 -22.31 10.07
C ARG A 27 -19.42 -22.09 8.98
N LEU A 28 -18.65 -23.12 8.61
CA LEU A 28 -17.68 -23.02 7.52
C LEU A 28 -18.35 -22.66 6.19
N GLN A 29 -19.51 -23.26 5.91
CA GLN A 29 -20.30 -22.94 4.73
C GLN A 29 -20.87 -21.52 4.78
N ALA A 30 -21.40 -21.08 5.93
CA ALA A 30 -21.94 -19.74 6.12
C ALA A 30 -20.85 -18.66 5.97
N ASP A 31 -19.70 -18.84 6.63
CA ASP A 31 -18.55 -17.93 6.53
C ASP A 31 -18.05 -17.88 5.07
N GLY A 32 -18.00 -19.04 4.40
CA GLY A 32 -17.65 -19.11 2.99
C GLY A 32 -18.58 -18.30 2.08
N GLN A 33 -19.89 -18.40 2.30
CA GLN A 33 -20.89 -17.62 1.57
C GLN A 33 -20.74 -16.11 1.81
N VAL A 34 -20.49 -15.70 3.05
CA VAL A 34 -20.25 -14.28 3.39
C VAL A 34 -19.06 -13.72 2.60
N TRP A 35 -17.98 -14.50 2.48
CA TRP A 35 -16.80 -14.11 1.70
C TRP A 35 -17.07 -14.03 0.20
N ILE A 36 -17.82 -14.98 -0.38
CA ILE A 36 -18.23 -14.93 -1.79
C ILE A 36 -19.11 -13.71 -2.08
N ASP A 37 -20.09 -13.44 -1.21
CA ASP A 37 -20.97 -12.28 -1.35
C ASP A 37 -20.18 -10.97 -1.24
N HIS A 38 -19.19 -10.93 -0.34
CA HIS A 38 -18.30 -9.79 -0.22
C HIS A 38 -17.45 -9.58 -1.48
N GLY A 39 -16.87 -10.64 -2.03
CA GLY A 39 -16.13 -10.60 -3.30
C GLY A 39 -17.00 -10.13 -4.47
N THR A 40 -18.24 -10.61 -4.54
CA THR A 40 -19.23 -10.18 -5.55
C THR A 40 -19.53 -8.68 -5.44
N ARG A 41 -19.76 -8.18 -4.22
CA ARG A 41 -19.96 -6.73 -3.97
C ARG A 41 -18.73 -5.93 -4.37
N LEU A 42 -17.53 -6.36 -3.95
CA LEU A 42 -16.27 -5.71 -4.31
C LEU A 42 -16.07 -5.65 -5.83
N ARG A 43 -16.35 -6.74 -6.56
CA ARG A 43 -16.27 -6.78 -8.02
C ARG A 43 -17.23 -5.79 -8.66
N ALA A 44 -18.47 -5.72 -8.18
CA ALA A 44 -19.43 -4.73 -8.68
C ALA A 44 -18.96 -3.29 -8.42
N HIS A 45 -18.37 -3.01 -7.25
CA HIS A 45 -17.73 -1.72 -6.97
C HIS A 45 -16.55 -1.45 -7.91
N ALA A 46 -15.67 -2.43 -8.14
CA ALA A 46 -14.52 -2.29 -9.04
C ALA A 46 -14.95 -1.93 -10.47
N VAL A 47 -15.99 -2.61 -10.99
CA VAL A 47 -16.54 -2.34 -12.31
C VAL A 47 -17.13 -0.93 -12.39
N ARG A 48 -17.92 -0.51 -11.39
CA ARG A 48 -18.48 0.85 -11.34
C ARG A 48 -17.39 1.91 -11.26
N SER A 49 -16.42 1.75 -10.36
CA SER A 49 -15.31 2.69 -10.21
C SER A 49 -14.48 2.82 -11.48
N THR A 50 -14.24 1.70 -12.18
CA THR A 50 -13.54 1.70 -13.47
C THR A 50 -14.35 2.41 -14.55
N ALA A 51 -15.67 2.20 -14.59
CA ALA A 51 -16.54 2.91 -15.53
C ALA A 51 -16.56 4.43 -15.25
N THR A 52 -16.65 4.84 -13.99
CA THR A 52 -16.58 6.26 -13.61
C THR A 52 -15.22 6.88 -13.92
N ALA A 53 -14.11 6.20 -13.56
CA ALA A 53 -12.77 6.67 -13.89
C ALA A 53 -12.61 6.81 -15.40
N ARG A 54 -13.14 5.84 -16.17
CA ARG A 54 -13.13 5.88 -17.64
C ARG A 54 -13.88 7.06 -18.21
N GLN A 55 -15.03 7.44 -17.66
CA GLN A 55 -15.72 8.66 -18.08
C GLN A 55 -14.83 9.89 -17.88
N VAL A 56 -14.12 9.99 -16.75
CA VAL A 56 -13.23 11.13 -16.48
C VAL A 56 -12.18 11.31 -17.57
N TRP A 57 -11.53 10.24 -18.04
CA TRP A 57 -10.51 10.39 -19.09
C TRP A 57 -11.04 10.37 -20.53
N LEU A 58 -12.29 9.96 -20.75
CA LEU A 58 -12.95 10.11 -22.05
C LEU A 58 -13.52 11.52 -22.25
N ASP A 59 -14.02 12.14 -21.18
CA ASP A 59 -14.67 13.45 -21.22
C ASP A 59 -13.69 14.62 -21.04
N ASN A 60 -12.42 14.34 -20.73
CA ASN A 60 -11.38 15.34 -20.50
C ASN A 60 -10.12 15.01 -21.31
N GLU A 61 -9.35 16.04 -21.68
CA GLU A 61 -8.09 15.90 -22.41
C GLU A 61 -6.93 16.55 -21.63
N GLY A 62 -5.72 16.06 -21.86
CA GLY A 62 -4.48 16.66 -21.36
C GLY A 62 -3.60 15.72 -20.53
N ALA A 63 -2.35 16.13 -20.32
CA ALA A 63 -1.31 15.28 -19.72
C ALA A 63 -1.65 14.75 -18.31
N GLY A 64 -2.47 15.47 -17.54
CA GLY A 64 -2.92 15.01 -16.22
C GLY A 64 -3.93 13.86 -16.31
N ILE A 65 -4.78 13.89 -17.34
CA ILE A 65 -5.80 12.86 -17.61
C ILE A 65 -5.14 11.58 -18.15
N GLU A 66 -4.16 11.72 -19.05
CA GLU A 66 -3.36 10.60 -19.55
C GLU A 66 -2.56 9.92 -18.41
N ALA A 67 -1.97 10.70 -17.52
CA ALA A 67 -1.26 10.17 -16.35
C ALA A 67 -2.22 9.44 -15.39
N PHE A 68 -3.45 9.95 -15.21
CA PHE A 68 -4.47 9.27 -14.42
C PHE A 68 -4.92 7.95 -15.05
N GLU A 69 -5.13 7.90 -16.36
CA GLU A 69 -5.46 6.66 -17.09
C GLU A 69 -4.33 5.63 -16.96
N GLN A 70 -3.08 6.04 -17.17
CA GLN A 70 -1.91 5.17 -17.03
C GLN A 70 -1.74 4.65 -15.60
N TRP A 71 -1.96 5.50 -14.60
CA TRP A 71 -1.92 5.11 -13.20
C TRP A 71 -3.06 4.13 -12.85
N TRP A 72 -4.28 4.42 -13.29
CA TRP A 72 -5.45 3.59 -13.03
C TRP A 72 -5.30 2.18 -13.61
N ASN A 73 -4.81 2.09 -14.85
CA ASN A 73 -4.62 0.85 -15.60
C ASN A 73 -3.24 0.20 -15.39
N GLY A 74 -2.37 0.82 -14.59
CA GLY A 74 -1.04 0.31 -14.29
C GLY A 74 -1.08 -1.05 -13.59
N ALA A 75 0.06 -1.75 -13.59
CA ALA A 75 0.20 -3.05 -12.92
C ALA A 75 -0.10 -2.99 -11.41
N ASP A 76 0.10 -1.82 -10.80
CA ASP A 76 -0.24 -1.52 -9.40
C ASP A 76 -1.36 -0.46 -9.30
N GLY A 77 -2.22 -0.40 -10.32
CA GLY A 77 -3.31 0.55 -10.41
C GLY A 77 -4.53 0.14 -9.57
N PRO A 78 -5.31 1.11 -9.04
CA PRO A 78 -6.53 0.83 -8.27
C PRO A 78 -7.52 -0.09 -8.98
N GLY A 79 -7.66 0.03 -10.32
CA GLY A 79 -8.56 -0.80 -11.10
C GLY A 79 -8.23 -2.29 -10.97
N ARG A 80 -6.94 -2.63 -11.01
CA ARG A 80 -6.46 -4.00 -10.86
C ARG A 80 -6.54 -4.49 -9.43
N HIS A 81 -6.14 -3.68 -8.45
CA HIS A 81 -6.19 -4.07 -7.03
C HIS A 81 -7.61 -4.34 -6.52
N LEU A 82 -8.60 -3.56 -6.97
CA LEU A 82 -10.00 -3.83 -6.62
C LEU A 82 -10.49 -5.18 -7.17
N GLN A 83 -10.04 -5.57 -8.37
CA GLN A 83 -10.35 -6.88 -8.94
C GLN A 83 -9.60 -8.02 -8.24
N GLU A 84 -8.33 -7.81 -7.88
CA GLU A 84 -7.52 -8.78 -7.14
C GLU A 84 -8.09 -9.02 -5.74
N ALA A 85 -8.54 -7.96 -5.05
CA ALA A 85 -9.19 -8.05 -3.74
C ALA A 85 -10.53 -8.82 -3.83
N ALA A 86 -11.35 -8.54 -4.84
CA ALA A 86 -12.59 -9.29 -5.07
C ALA A 86 -12.32 -10.79 -5.32
N THR A 87 -11.31 -11.09 -6.15
CA THR A 87 -10.89 -12.47 -6.45
C THR A 87 -10.36 -13.18 -5.21
N ALA A 88 -9.57 -12.50 -4.38
CA ALA A 88 -9.08 -13.06 -3.12
C ALA A 88 -10.22 -13.43 -2.16
N ALA A 89 -11.22 -12.55 -2.02
CA ALA A 89 -12.39 -12.80 -1.20
C ALA A 89 -13.18 -14.03 -1.69
N GLU A 90 -13.39 -14.17 -2.99
CA GLU A 90 -14.05 -15.33 -3.59
C GLU A 90 -13.26 -16.64 -3.37
N LEU A 91 -11.94 -16.60 -3.48
CA LEU A 91 -11.07 -17.75 -3.23
C LEU A 91 -11.11 -18.20 -1.77
N ILE A 92 -11.15 -17.27 -0.82
CA ILE A 92 -11.31 -17.60 0.61
C ILE A 92 -12.68 -18.24 0.84
N GLY A 93 -13.73 -17.66 0.28
CA GLY A 93 -15.07 -18.20 0.42
C GLY A 93 -15.20 -19.62 -0.16
N GLY A 94 -14.66 -19.84 -1.35
CA GLY A 94 -14.60 -21.16 -1.98
C GLY A 94 -13.79 -22.17 -1.17
N ALA A 95 -12.66 -21.76 -0.59
CA ALA A 95 -11.85 -22.62 0.27
C ALA A 95 -12.58 -23.07 1.54
N LEU A 96 -13.35 -22.17 2.18
CA LEU A 96 -14.15 -22.49 3.36
C LEU A 96 -15.29 -23.47 3.05
N ILE A 97 -15.99 -23.27 1.92
CA ILE A 97 -17.05 -24.20 1.47
C ILE A 97 -16.46 -25.57 1.12
N ALA A 98 -15.29 -25.61 0.45
CA ALA A 98 -14.60 -26.87 0.18
C ALA A 98 -14.23 -27.59 1.47
N MET A 99 -13.75 -26.86 2.49
CA MET A 99 -13.41 -27.44 3.79
C MET A 99 -14.64 -28.02 4.49
N ALA A 100 -15.77 -27.31 4.46
CA ALA A 100 -17.05 -27.83 4.96
C ALA A 100 -17.44 -29.15 4.27
N GLY A 101 -17.32 -29.22 2.93
CA GLY A 101 -17.63 -30.42 2.16
C GLY A 101 -16.73 -31.62 2.49
N VAL A 102 -15.43 -31.38 2.64
CA VAL A 102 -14.45 -32.43 3.00
C VAL A 102 -14.73 -32.97 4.40
N THR A 103 -14.98 -32.09 5.37
CA THR A 103 -15.28 -32.50 6.74
C THR A 103 -16.62 -33.24 6.82
N LEU A 104 -17.64 -32.80 6.09
CA LEU A 104 -18.92 -33.50 5.99
C LEU A 104 -18.73 -34.92 5.44
N GLY A 105 -18.00 -35.06 4.33
CA GLY A 105 -17.70 -36.35 3.72
C GLY A 105 -16.94 -37.29 4.67
N LEU A 106 -15.94 -36.74 5.37
CA LEU A 106 -15.20 -37.45 6.41
C LEU A 106 -16.14 -37.98 7.51
N LYS A 107 -17.00 -37.12 8.09
CA LYS A 107 -17.92 -37.51 9.17
C LYS A 107 -18.90 -38.58 8.74
N VAL A 108 -19.46 -38.47 7.52
CA VAL A 108 -20.37 -39.50 6.96
C VAL A 108 -19.65 -40.84 6.82
N ALA A 109 -18.45 -40.85 6.24
CA ALA A 109 -17.65 -42.06 6.10
C ALA A 109 -17.26 -42.65 7.47
N PHE A 110 -16.92 -41.80 8.44
CA PHE A 110 -16.58 -42.21 9.80
C PHE A 110 -17.77 -42.89 10.50
N ILE A 111 -18.96 -42.29 10.42
CA ILE A 111 -20.21 -42.88 10.94
C ILE A 111 -20.48 -44.23 10.31
N ALA A 112 -20.30 -44.37 8.99
CA ALA A 112 -20.50 -45.64 8.30
C ALA A 112 -19.58 -46.76 8.83
N GLN A 113 -18.30 -46.44 9.10
CA GLN A 113 -17.35 -47.41 9.67
C GLN A 113 -17.73 -47.80 11.11
N LEU A 114 -18.12 -46.84 11.95
CA LEU A 114 -18.57 -47.12 13.31
C LEU A 114 -19.86 -47.95 13.33
N GLY A 115 -20.81 -47.65 12.43
CA GLY A 115 -22.07 -48.39 12.31
C GLY A 115 -21.84 -49.83 11.88
N ALA A 116 -20.92 -50.07 10.94
CA ALA A 116 -20.52 -51.43 10.56
C ALA A 116 -19.92 -52.20 11.75
N LEU A 117 -18.97 -51.59 12.48
CA LEU A 117 -18.36 -52.20 13.65
C LEU A 117 -19.39 -52.51 14.76
N ALA A 118 -20.29 -51.56 15.06
CA ALA A 118 -21.33 -51.75 16.06
C ALA A 118 -22.24 -52.93 15.70
N PHE A 119 -22.59 -53.07 14.42
CA PHE A 119 -23.38 -54.18 13.91
C PHE A 119 -22.63 -55.52 14.03
N GLU A 120 -21.36 -55.58 13.61
CA GLU A 120 -20.53 -56.79 13.71
C GLU A 120 -20.37 -57.26 15.17
N VAL A 121 -20.09 -56.34 16.09
CA VAL A 121 -19.96 -56.65 17.52
C VAL A 121 -21.30 -57.11 18.11
N GLY A 122 -22.40 -56.44 17.76
CA GLY A 122 -23.74 -56.85 18.20
C GLY A 122 -24.10 -58.27 17.75
N GLN A 123 -23.79 -58.63 16.50
CA GLN A 123 -23.99 -59.98 15.97
C GLN A 123 -23.12 -61.00 16.70
N ALA A 124 -21.83 -60.70 16.92
CA ALA A 124 -20.92 -61.60 17.61
C ALA A 124 -21.37 -61.91 19.04
N ILE A 125 -21.94 -60.93 19.76
CA ILE A 125 -22.52 -61.11 21.08
C ILE A 125 -23.79 -61.96 21.00
N ALA A 126 -24.67 -61.70 20.03
CA ALA A 126 -25.92 -62.44 19.85
C ALA A 126 -25.69 -63.93 19.54
N THR A 127 -24.66 -64.26 18.75
CA THR A 127 -24.33 -65.65 18.39
C THR A 127 -23.40 -66.34 19.37
N ALA A 128 -22.82 -65.61 20.34
CA ALA A 128 -21.84 -66.15 21.28
C ALA A 128 -22.27 -67.44 22.00
N PRO A 129 -23.53 -67.62 22.45
CA PRO A 129 -23.95 -68.86 23.12
C PRO A 129 -23.90 -70.08 22.20
N VAL A 130 -24.26 -69.90 20.92
CA VAL A 130 -24.30 -70.98 19.92
C VAL A 130 -22.90 -71.34 19.46
N THR A 131 -22.00 -70.37 19.39
CA THR A 131 -20.61 -70.56 18.95
C THR A 131 -19.65 -70.80 20.11
N ALA A 132 -20.15 -71.08 21.32
CA ALA A 132 -19.35 -71.26 22.54
C ALA A 132 -18.32 -70.13 22.77
N GLY A 133 -18.69 -68.89 22.43
CA GLY A 133 -17.83 -67.71 22.57
C GLY A 133 -16.78 -67.50 21.48
N ALA A 134 -16.69 -68.37 20.46
CA ALA A 134 -15.68 -68.24 19.40
C ALA A 134 -15.78 -66.90 18.62
N THR A 135 -16.99 -66.42 18.31
CA THR A 135 -17.21 -65.15 17.61
C THR A 135 -16.74 -63.93 18.39
N LEU A 136 -16.71 -64.00 19.73
CA LEU A 136 -16.21 -62.90 20.56
C LEU A 136 -14.70 -62.70 20.41
N ALA A 137 -13.95 -63.75 20.06
CA ALA A 137 -12.51 -63.66 19.85
C ALA A 137 -12.13 -62.87 18.57
N GLU A 138 -13.07 -62.67 17.65
CA GLU A 138 -12.86 -61.91 16.41
C GLU A 138 -13.01 -60.39 16.63
N ILE A 139 -13.70 -59.95 17.68
CA ILE A 139 -13.98 -58.53 17.98
C ILE A 139 -12.70 -57.66 17.97
N PRO A 140 -11.58 -58.04 18.62
CA PRO A 140 -10.37 -57.22 18.59
C PRO A 140 -9.81 -57.00 17.18
N VAL A 141 -10.03 -57.94 16.26
CA VAL A 141 -9.59 -57.83 14.86
C VAL A 141 -10.41 -56.75 14.15
N TRP A 142 -11.74 -56.79 14.24
CA TRP A 142 -12.61 -55.78 13.63
C TRP A 142 -12.40 -54.38 14.20
N VAL A 143 -12.21 -54.27 15.53
CA VAL A 143 -11.85 -53.00 16.18
C VAL A 143 -10.53 -52.46 15.61
N GLY A 144 -9.52 -53.33 15.43
CA GLY A 144 -8.25 -52.97 14.83
C GLY A 144 -8.37 -52.49 13.38
N LEU A 145 -9.15 -53.19 12.56
CA LEU A 145 -9.40 -52.82 11.15
C LEU A 145 -10.19 -51.51 11.03
N THR A 146 -11.22 -51.33 11.86
CA THR A 146 -12.02 -50.10 11.87
C THR A 146 -11.17 -48.91 12.31
N ARG A 147 -10.33 -49.08 13.34
CA ARG A 147 -9.37 -48.06 13.79
C ARG A 147 -8.44 -47.63 12.66
N THR A 148 -7.90 -48.56 11.87
CA THR A 148 -6.99 -48.21 10.77
C THR A 148 -7.74 -47.55 9.61
N ALA A 149 -8.95 -48.01 9.28
CA ALA A 149 -9.80 -47.38 8.27
C ALA A 149 -10.16 -45.93 8.63
N CYS A 150 -10.64 -45.69 9.86
CA CYS A 150 -10.97 -44.34 10.34
C CYS A 150 -9.74 -43.43 10.37
N ARG A 151 -8.57 -43.93 10.80
CA ARG A 151 -7.32 -43.16 10.76
C ARG A 151 -6.92 -42.78 9.34
N LYS A 152 -7.11 -43.69 8.38
CA LYS A 152 -6.85 -43.43 6.97
C LYS A 152 -7.77 -42.33 6.43
N LEU A 153 -9.07 -42.38 6.74
CA LEU A 153 -10.02 -41.33 6.36
C LEU A 153 -9.61 -39.95 6.90
N LEU A 154 -9.21 -39.88 8.18
CA LEU A 154 -8.73 -38.64 8.80
C LEU A 154 -7.49 -38.09 8.06
N HIS A 155 -6.52 -38.94 7.76
CA HIS A 155 -5.32 -38.54 7.03
C HIS A 155 -5.61 -38.09 5.60
N GLU A 156 -6.50 -38.77 4.88
CA GLU A 156 -6.88 -38.40 3.51
C GLU A 156 -7.60 -37.06 3.48
N ALA A 157 -8.54 -36.82 4.40
CA ALA A 157 -9.22 -35.55 4.54
C ALA A 157 -8.25 -34.40 4.85
N MET A 158 -7.33 -34.61 5.81
CA MET A 158 -6.33 -33.60 6.17
C MET A 158 -5.36 -33.32 5.02
N ALA A 159 -4.90 -34.37 4.31
CA ALA A 159 -4.03 -34.21 3.16
C ALA A 159 -4.71 -33.44 2.01
N LEU A 160 -6.01 -33.65 1.79
CA LEU A 160 -6.76 -32.89 0.79
C LEU A 160 -6.86 -31.41 1.17
N ILE A 161 -7.16 -31.11 2.45
CA ILE A 161 -7.19 -29.74 2.99
C ILE A 161 -5.83 -29.06 2.79
N GLU A 162 -4.73 -29.72 3.16
CA GLU A 162 -3.38 -29.15 3.04
C GLU A 162 -2.93 -28.92 1.60
N ARG A 163 -3.27 -29.85 0.70
CA ARG A 163 -2.81 -29.82 -0.70
C ARG A 163 -3.61 -28.86 -1.55
N GLU A 164 -4.93 -28.88 -1.43
CA GLU A 164 -5.80 -28.13 -2.34
C GLU A 164 -6.26 -26.83 -1.69
N ILE A 165 -6.88 -26.93 -0.52
CA ILE A 165 -7.54 -25.80 0.13
C ILE A 165 -6.53 -24.77 0.64
N ALA A 166 -5.44 -25.22 1.27
CA ALA A 166 -4.42 -24.32 1.77
C ALA A 166 -3.68 -23.60 0.61
N VAL A 167 -3.59 -24.19 -0.58
CA VAL A 167 -3.05 -23.50 -1.77
C VAL A 167 -3.97 -22.36 -2.19
N LEU A 168 -5.29 -22.57 -2.21
CA LEU A 168 -6.26 -21.53 -2.54
C LEU A 168 -6.16 -20.35 -1.55
N LEU A 169 -6.08 -20.63 -0.25
CA LEU A 169 -5.92 -19.60 0.77
C LEU A 169 -4.60 -18.83 0.64
N ARG A 170 -3.49 -19.52 0.36
CA ARG A 170 -2.19 -18.87 0.10
C ARG A 170 -2.25 -17.97 -1.13
N ASN A 171 -2.93 -18.39 -2.19
CA ASN A 171 -3.09 -17.57 -3.39
C ASN A 171 -3.95 -16.33 -3.11
N ALA A 172 -5.02 -16.47 -2.34
CA ALA A 172 -5.83 -15.34 -1.87
C ALA A 172 -5.01 -14.35 -1.04
N ALA A 173 -4.17 -14.85 -0.12
CA ALA A 173 -3.28 -14.01 0.68
C ALA A 173 -2.31 -13.20 -0.18
N LYS A 174 -1.71 -13.83 -1.21
CA LYS A 174 -0.82 -13.13 -2.17
C LYS A 174 -1.55 -12.04 -2.97
N LEU A 175 -2.80 -12.28 -3.35
CA LEU A 175 -3.62 -11.29 -4.04
C LEU A 175 -3.95 -10.10 -3.12
N MET A 176 -4.23 -10.36 -1.84
CA MET A 176 -4.46 -9.30 -0.86
C MET A 176 -3.20 -8.51 -0.51
N GLU A 177 -2.04 -9.15 -0.45
CA GLU A 177 -0.75 -8.47 -0.25
C GLU A 177 -0.50 -7.47 -1.37
N LYS A 178 -0.72 -7.88 -2.62
CA LYS A 178 -0.62 -6.99 -3.79
C LYS A 178 -1.66 -5.88 -3.74
N ALA A 179 -2.88 -6.18 -3.31
CA ALA A 179 -3.93 -5.18 -3.12
C ALA A 179 -3.69 -4.24 -1.90
N GLY A 180 -2.63 -4.47 -1.11
CA GLY A 180 -2.35 -3.79 0.16
C GLY A 180 -1.88 -2.35 -0.01
N ALA A 181 -2.78 -1.42 0.33
CA ALA A 181 -2.69 0.05 0.44
C ALA A 181 -1.36 0.74 0.81
N LYS A 182 -0.33 0.04 1.33
CA LYS A 182 0.95 0.65 1.72
C LYS A 182 1.81 1.03 0.51
N GLN A 183 1.89 0.16 -0.51
CA GLN A 183 2.54 0.48 -1.77
C GLN A 183 1.75 1.51 -2.58
N LEU A 184 0.42 1.45 -2.52
CA LEU A 184 -0.45 2.46 -3.14
C LEU A 184 -0.26 3.81 -2.47
N ALA A 185 -0.23 3.91 -1.14
CA ALA A 185 0.04 5.15 -0.42
C ALA A 185 1.43 5.70 -0.73
N GLU A 186 2.46 4.87 -0.77
CA GLU A 186 3.84 5.29 -1.06
C GLU A 186 4.03 5.72 -2.54
N LYS A 187 3.43 4.98 -3.49
CA LYS A 187 3.44 5.36 -4.92
C LYS A 187 2.53 6.55 -5.23
N THR A 188 1.40 6.69 -4.54
CA THR A 188 0.50 7.85 -4.68
C THR A 188 1.12 9.11 -4.06
N VAL A 189 1.79 9.01 -2.91
CA VAL A 189 2.52 10.14 -2.30
C VAL A 189 3.66 10.57 -3.21
N SER A 190 4.53 9.65 -3.65
CA SER A 190 5.62 9.99 -4.57
C SER A 190 5.15 10.49 -5.94
N GLY A 191 4.03 9.96 -6.46
CA GLY A 191 3.37 10.48 -7.66
C GLY A 191 2.82 11.90 -7.47
N SER A 192 2.18 12.16 -6.33
CA SER A 192 1.66 13.48 -5.95
C SER A 192 2.78 14.50 -5.76
N GLU A 193 3.87 14.15 -5.07
CA GLU A 193 5.05 15.01 -4.89
C GLU A 193 5.68 15.38 -6.24
N ARG A 194 5.79 14.44 -7.18
CA ARG A 194 6.30 14.73 -8.53
C ARG A 194 5.41 15.71 -9.30
N THR A 195 4.09 15.57 -9.20
CA THR A 195 3.15 16.50 -9.85
C THR A 195 3.19 17.88 -9.18
N ALA A 196 3.21 17.94 -7.85
CA ALA A 196 3.34 19.18 -7.10
C ALA A 196 4.65 19.91 -7.42
N PHE A 197 5.77 19.18 -7.47
CA PHE A 197 7.06 19.71 -7.88
C PHE A 197 7.02 20.27 -9.30
N LYS A 198 6.46 19.54 -10.28
CA LYS A 198 6.31 20.02 -11.66
C LYS A 198 5.45 21.30 -11.73
N GLY A 199 4.37 21.37 -10.96
CA GLY A 199 3.52 22.56 -10.86
C GLY A 199 4.28 23.76 -10.28
N LEU A 200 5.01 23.56 -9.19
CA LEU A 200 5.87 24.60 -8.61
C LEU A 200 6.94 25.07 -9.58
N MET A 201 7.59 24.16 -10.31
CA MET A 201 8.57 24.54 -11.32
C MET A 201 7.94 25.37 -12.46
N HIS A 202 6.73 25.02 -12.90
CA HIS A 202 6.00 25.84 -13.87
C HIS A 202 5.65 27.23 -13.29
N GLU A 203 5.24 27.31 -12.03
CA GLU A 203 5.02 28.58 -11.34
C GLU A 203 6.32 29.39 -11.22
N VAL A 204 7.46 28.74 -10.98
CA VAL A 204 8.77 29.38 -10.92
C VAL A 204 9.08 30.05 -12.26
N GLU A 205 8.83 29.40 -13.40
CA GLU A 205 9.11 30.00 -14.72
C GLU A 205 8.24 31.22 -15.02
N ASN A 206 7.06 31.33 -14.40
CA ASN A 206 6.12 32.44 -14.63
C ASN A 206 6.12 33.49 -13.52
N ALA A 207 6.91 33.30 -12.46
CA ALA A 207 6.95 34.21 -11.33
C ALA A 207 7.57 35.57 -11.72
N ASP A 208 6.97 36.67 -11.28
CA ASP A 208 7.59 37.99 -11.45
C ASP A 208 8.65 38.20 -10.37
N VAL A 209 9.89 37.90 -10.72
CA VAL A 209 11.06 38.06 -9.85
C VAL A 209 11.89 39.26 -10.24
N ARG A 210 11.42 40.19 -11.08
CA ARG A 210 12.28 41.26 -11.58
C ARG A 210 12.68 42.25 -10.47
N SER A 211 13.94 42.67 -10.49
CA SER A 211 14.42 43.81 -9.70
C SER A 211 14.32 45.12 -10.49
N PRO A 212 14.31 46.29 -9.81
CA PRO A 212 14.62 47.56 -10.44
C PRO A 212 16.03 47.57 -11.07
N LEU A 213 16.26 48.52 -11.99
CA LEU A 213 17.60 48.80 -12.52
C LEU A 213 18.54 49.20 -11.38
N ASN A 214 19.73 48.58 -11.32
CA ASN A 214 20.70 48.74 -10.23
C ASN A 214 20.18 48.32 -8.84
N GLY A 215 19.07 47.57 -8.78
CA GLY A 215 18.34 47.29 -7.54
C GLY A 215 18.38 45.84 -7.09
N ALA A 216 19.17 44.97 -7.73
CA ALA A 216 19.19 43.54 -7.41
C ALA A 216 20.11 43.25 -6.22
N HIS A 217 19.54 42.93 -5.06
CA HIS A 217 20.29 42.55 -3.86
C HIS A 217 20.23 41.03 -3.60
N PHE A 218 21.39 40.45 -3.32
CA PHE A 218 21.60 39.04 -2.98
C PHE A 218 22.26 38.91 -1.61
N TYR A 219 22.20 37.71 -1.03
CA TYR A 219 22.82 37.46 0.26
C TYR A 219 23.25 36.00 0.45
N SER A 220 24.31 35.77 1.22
CA SER A 220 24.71 34.41 1.60
C SER A 220 25.49 34.36 2.91
N GLY A 221 25.36 33.25 3.62
CA GLY A 221 26.03 33.01 4.88
C GLY A 221 25.31 33.62 6.08
N ARG A 222 26.08 34.00 7.11
CA ARG A 222 25.56 34.42 8.42
C ARG A 222 26.29 35.64 8.93
N GLN A 223 25.63 36.42 9.77
CA GLN A 223 26.23 37.54 10.50
C GLN A 223 27.07 37.01 11.68
N PRO A 224 27.96 37.82 12.29
CA PRO A 224 28.80 37.41 13.43
C PRO A 224 28.03 36.91 14.66
N ASN A 225 26.77 37.31 14.81
CA ASN A 225 25.87 36.88 15.88
C ASN A 225 25.03 35.63 15.51
N ASP A 226 25.42 34.90 14.45
CA ASP A 226 24.72 33.74 13.88
C ASP A 226 23.35 34.06 13.23
N GLU A 227 22.95 35.33 13.09
CA GLU A 227 21.75 35.68 12.33
C GLU A 227 21.93 35.39 10.83
N LYS A 228 20.82 35.07 10.14
CA LYS A 228 20.84 34.90 8.67
C LYS A 228 21.30 36.20 7.99
N MET A 229 22.13 36.09 6.96
CA MET A 229 22.52 37.27 6.17
C MET A 229 21.32 37.96 5.49
N ARG A 230 20.22 37.22 5.25
CA ARG A 230 18.94 37.76 4.78
C ARG A 230 18.51 39.01 5.56
N THR A 231 18.55 38.95 6.88
CA THR A 231 18.12 40.03 7.77
C THR A 231 18.93 41.32 7.56
N PHE A 232 20.21 41.19 7.25
CA PHE A 232 21.06 42.34 6.92
C PHE A 232 20.73 42.88 5.53
N ALA A 233 20.68 42.00 4.53
CA ALA A 233 20.44 42.40 3.14
C ALA A 233 19.07 43.07 2.93
N GLU A 234 18.03 42.56 3.59
CA GLU A 234 16.69 43.15 3.54
C GLU A 234 16.63 44.52 4.21
N LYS A 235 17.51 44.84 5.17
CA LYS A 235 17.60 46.22 5.73
C LYS A 235 18.26 47.20 4.76
N GLN A 236 19.06 46.70 3.82
CA GLN A 236 19.70 47.51 2.77
C GLN A 236 18.82 47.66 1.52
N ALA A 237 17.71 46.92 1.45
CA ALA A 237 16.75 46.96 0.38
C ALA A 237 15.51 47.75 0.84
N ASP A 238 15.22 48.86 0.18
CA ASP A 238 14.08 49.72 0.51
C ASP A 238 12.73 49.19 -0.04
N GLY A 239 12.77 48.10 -0.80
CA GLY A 239 11.60 47.47 -1.42
C GLY A 239 11.10 48.19 -2.68
N PHE A 240 11.73 49.29 -3.09
CA PHE A 240 11.32 50.11 -4.25
C PHE A 240 12.46 50.34 -5.24
N GLY A 241 13.60 50.86 -4.79
CA GLY A 241 14.82 51.04 -5.57
C GLY A 241 15.77 49.85 -5.48
N ALA A 242 15.70 49.09 -4.38
CA ALA A 242 16.46 47.87 -4.17
C ALA A 242 15.58 46.80 -3.52
N VAL A 243 15.70 45.56 -4.01
CA VAL A 243 14.90 44.42 -3.53
C VAL A 243 15.82 43.20 -3.34
N THR A 244 15.49 42.33 -2.38
CA THR A 244 15.93 40.93 -2.39
C THR A 244 14.93 40.08 -3.17
N LEU A 245 15.28 38.82 -3.47
CA LEU A 245 14.36 37.90 -4.16
C LEU A 245 12.99 37.85 -3.48
N GLU A 246 12.96 37.66 -2.17
CA GLU A 246 11.72 37.50 -1.39
C GLU A 246 10.90 38.78 -1.28
N MET A 247 11.49 39.94 -1.60
CA MET A 247 10.76 41.21 -1.70
C MET A 247 10.01 41.37 -3.02
N THR A 248 10.39 40.62 -4.07
CA THR A 248 9.69 40.61 -5.37
C THR A 248 8.30 39.96 -5.23
N PRO A 249 7.33 40.28 -6.11
CA PRO A 249 6.01 39.63 -6.09
C PRO A 249 6.10 38.10 -6.19
N GLY A 250 6.97 37.60 -7.06
CA GLY A 250 7.23 36.18 -7.28
C GLY A 250 7.89 35.53 -6.07
N GLY A 251 8.98 36.10 -5.57
CA GLY A 251 9.71 35.56 -4.42
C GLY A 251 8.85 35.51 -3.16
N ARG A 252 8.08 36.56 -2.87
CA ARG A 252 7.15 36.58 -1.72
C ARG A 252 6.12 35.46 -1.80
N ARG A 253 5.54 35.25 -2.99
CA ARG A 253 4.58 34.16 -3.22
C ARG A 253 5.18 32.78 -2.98
N PHE A 254 6.48 32.59 -3.19
CA PHE A 254 7.18 31.34 -2.87
C PHE A 254 7.62 31.24 -1.41
N ASP A 255 8.00 32.35 -0.78
CA ASP A 255 8.29 32.44 0.66
C ASP A 255 7.05 32.05 1.49
N ASP A 256 5.87 32.54 1.10
CA ASP A 256 4.58 32.21 1.73
C ASP A 256 4.20 30.72 1.67
N LYS A 257 4.74 29.97 0.69
CA LYS A 257 4.48 28.53 0.55
C LYS A 257 5.19 27.67 1.59
N ARG A 258 6.19 28.22 2.29
CA ARG A 258 6.90 27.56 3.40
C ARG A 258 7.35 26.13 3.05
N LEU A 259 7.96 25.96 1.88
CA LEU A 259 8.27 24.63 1.29
C LEU A 259 9.21 23.75 2.15
N PHE A 260 9.86 24.32 3.16
CA PHE A 260 10.73 23.62 4.10
C PHE A 260 10.05 23.26 5.45
N GLU A 261 8.83 23.73 5.68
CA GLU A 261 8.06 23.44 6.89
C GLU A 261 7.26 22.13 6.76
N GLY A 262 6.78 21.60 7.89
CA GLY A 262 5.94 20.41 7.92
C GLY A 262 4.62 20.64 7.17
N GLY A 263 4.25 19.72 6.28
CA GLY A 263 3.08 19.84 5.40
C GLY A 263 3.38 20.34 3.99
N SER A 264 4.66 20.54 3.64
CA SER A 264 5.07 20.84 2.27
C SER A 264 4.63 19.74 1.29
N PRO A 265 4.12 20.09 0.09
CA PRO A 265 3.70 19.11 -0.92
C PRO A 265 4.88 18.50 -1.69
N VAL A 266 6.12 18.85 -1.33
CA VAL A 266 7.36 18.41 -1.98
C VAL A 266 8.42 18.07 -0.92
N SER A 267 9.39 17.25 -1.32
CA SER A 267 10.53 16.93 -0.45
C SER A 267 11.43 18.15 -0.21
N GLN A 268 12.29 18.10 0.81
CA GLN A 268 13.26 19.17 1.06
C GLN A 268 14.22 19.38 -0.11
N GLU A 269 14.65 18.32 -0.78
CA GLU A 269 15.51 18.40 -1.98
C GLU A 269 14.80 19.10 -3.14
N GLN A 270 13.53 18.75 -3.38
CA GLN A 270 12.70 19.41 -4.38
C GLN A 270 12.45 20.87 -4.04
N ALA A 271 12.23 21.20 -2.76
CA ALA A 271 12.12 22.58 -2.31
C ALA A 271 13.42 23.37 -2.58
N VAL A 272 14.59 22.76 -2.35
CA VAL A 272 15.89 23.36 -2.73
C VAL A 272 15.95 23.63 -4.23
N ASP A 273 15.51 22.70 -5.07
CA ASP A 273 15.54 22.87 -6.54
C ASP A 273 14.59 23.99 -7.01
N VAL A 274 13.40 24.10 -6.42
CA VAL A 274 12.45 25.20 -6.66
C VAL A 274 13.11 26.55 -6.35
N TRP A 275 13.68 26.69 -5.15
CA TRP A 275 14.36 27.92 -4.75
C TRP A 275 15.60 28.21 -5.58
N ARG A 276 16.38 27.18 -5.94
CA ARG A 276 17.55 27.32 -6.81
C ARG A 276 17.17 27.91 -8.17
N ARG A 277 16.12 27.39 -8.80
CA ARG A 277 15.67 27.90 -10.10
C ARG A 277 15.08 29.31 -9.99
N LEU A 278 14.32 29.59 -8.93
CA LEU A 278 13.75 30.92 -8.69
C LEU A 278 14.85 31.99 -8.49
N SER A 279 15.85 31.68 -7.65
CA SER A 279 17.07 32.49 -7.47
C SER A 279 17.86 32.69 -8.75
N GLN A 280 17.99 31.64 -9.57
CA GLN A 280 18.66 31.75 -10.87
C GLN A 280 17.91 32.71 -11.80
N ARG A 281 16.57 32.64 -11.86
CA ARG A 281 15.77 33.58 -12.65
C ARG A 281 15.90 35.02 -12.17
N TYR A 282 15.95 35.21 -10.85
CA TYR A 282 16.18 36.52 -10.26
C TYR A 282 17.49 37.15 -10.73
N ALA A 283 18.58 36.37 -10.71
CA ALA A 283 19.88 36.76 -11.24
C ALA A 283 19.88 37.01 -12.76
N GLN A 284 19.10 36.24 -13.52
CA GLN A 284 18.96 36.38 -14.98
C GLN A 284 18.18 37.63 -15.40
N ASP A 285 17.19 38.05 -14.60
CA ASP A 285 16.35 39.22 -14.87
C ASP A 285 16.95 40.53 -14.32
N ALA A 286 17.97 40.45 -13.46
CA ALA A 286 18.67 41.60 -12.93
C ALA A 286 19.37 42.42 -14.03
N SER A 287 19.48 43.73 -13.83
CA SER A 287 20.16 44.63 -14.78
C SER A 287 20.86 45.80 -14.10
N GLY A 288 21.93 46.28 -14.73
CA GLY A 288 22.80 47.31 -14.17
C GLY A 288 23.72 46.76 -13.08
N GLU A 289 23.74 47.43 -11.94
CA GLU A 289 24.52 46.98 -10.77
C GLU A 289 23.74 45.95 -9.93
N ALA A 290 24.39 44.84 -9.61
CA ALA A 290 23.92 43.87 -8.61
C ALA A 290 24.82 43.93 -7.37
N THR A 291 24.22 43.80 -6.19
CA THR A 291 24.93 43.83 -4.91
C THR A 291 24.68 42.54 -4.14
N ALA A 292 25.74 41.89 -3.66
CA ALA A 292 25.67 40.68 -2.86
C ALA A 292 26.35 40.91 -1.50
N TRP A 293 25.59 40.66 -0.44
CA TRP A 293 26.06 40.75 0.94
C TRP A 293 26.45 39.34 1.42
N THR A 294 27.74 39.11 1.66
CA THR A 294 28.24 37.76 1.97
C THR A 294 29.16 37.77 3.18
N HIS A 295 28.95 36.87 4.13
CA HIS A 295 29.89 36.62 5.23
C HIS A 295 29.88 35.13 5.55
N GLN A 296 31.06 34.50 5.49
CA GLN A 296 31.21 33.05 5.69
C GLN A 296 30.25 32.20 4.82
N ALA A 297 30.02 32.65 3.58
CA ALA A 297 29.17 31.93 2.63
C ALA A 297 29.80 30.59 2.25
N TRP A 298 29.14 29.48 2.59
CA TRP A 298 29.62 28.15 2.25
C TRP A 298 29.55 27.87 0.74
N SER A 299 30.42 26.99 0.24
CA SER A 299 30.62 26.75 -1.20
C SER A 299 29.39 26.22 -1.94
N GLY A 300 28.50 25.48 -1.26
CA GLY A 300 27.26 24.96 -1.85
C GLY A 300 26.04 25.87 -1.70
N SER A 301 26.20 27.12 -1.22
CA SER A 301 25.09 28.07 -1.12
C SER A 301 24.45 28.40 -2.47
N LEU A 302 23.18 28.82 -2.48
CA LEU A 302 22.49 29.27 -3.69
C LEU A 302 23.25 30.41 -4.38
N TRP A 303 23.82 31.32 -3.60
CA TRP A 303 24.72 32.36 -4.09
C TRP A 303 25.85 31.79 -4.96
N ASN A 304 26.62 30.86 -4.42
CA ASN A 304 27.79 30.31 -5.10
C ASN A 304 27.44 29.36 -6.25
N THR A 305 26.31 28.66 -6.16
CA THR A 305 25.97 27.56 -7.09
C THR A 305 24.97 27.94 -8.18
N ALA A 306 24.18 29.01 -7.99
CA ALA A 306 23.12 29.40 -8.93
C ALA A 306 23.14 30.89 -9.27
N GLU A 307 23.18 31.77 -8.27
CA GLU A 307 22.98 33.22 -8.46
C GLU A 307 24.21 33.89 -9.06
N LYS A 308 25.39 33.74 -8.44
CA LYS A 308 26.65 34.32 -8.92
C LYS A 308 27.02 33.83 -10.34
N PRO A 309 26.94 32.53 -10.66
CA PRO A 309 27.15 32.06 -12.03
C PRO A 309 26.16 32.67 -13.05
N ALA A 310 24.89 32.84 -12.67
CA ALA A 310 23.89 33.45 -13.54
C ALA A 310 24.17 34.95 -13.76
N LEU A 311 24.56 35.70 -12.72
CA LEU A 311 24.95 37.11 -12.85
C LEU A 311 26.17 37.29 -13.75
N LEU A 312 27.19 36.43 -13.61
CA LEU A 312 28.41 36.50 -14.43
C LEU A 312 28.17 36.24 -15.92
N THR A 313 27.06 35.59 -16.27
CA THR A 313 26.69 35.28 -17.66
C THR A 313 25.52 36.15 -18.17
N ASN A 314 24.96 37.01 -17.33
CA ASN A 314 23.85 37.89 -17.67
C ASN A 314 24.38 39.16 -18.38
N PRO A 315 24.07 39.39 -19.67
CA PRO A 315 24.54 40.55 -20.43
C PRO A 315 23.95 41.88 -19.93
N GLY A 316 22.89 41.86 -19.13
CA GLY A 316 22.29 43.03 -18.51
C GLY A 316 23.05 43.57 -17.30
N ILE A 317 23.99 42.79 -16.73
CA ILE A 317 24.80 43.21 -15.58
C ILE A 317 26.00 44.02 -16.05
N THR A 318 26.15 45.22 -15.50
CA THR A 318 27.30 46.10 -15.76
C THR A 318 28.35 46.03 -14.66
N LYS A 319 27.93 45.68 -13.44
CA LYS A 319 28.80 45.55 -12.27
C LYS A 319 28.22 44.61 -11.23
N LEU A 320 29.07 43.77 -10.63
CA LEU A 320 28.74 42.95 -9.48
C LEU A 320 29.55 43.42 -8.26
N ASN A 321 28.85 43.91 -7.23
CA ASN A 321 29.44 44.32 -5.96
C ASN A 321 29.26 43.20 -4.93
N GLU A 322 30.31 42.43 -4.64
CA GLU A 322 30.30 41.44 -3.55
C GLU A 322 30.97 42.06 -2.32
N ILE A 323 30.21 42.20 -1.24
CA ILE A 323 30.60 42.97 -0.05
C ILE A 323 30.47 42.06 1.17
N ASP A 324 31.56 41.93 1.93
CA ASP A 324 31.52 41.42 3.29
C ASP A 324 31.43 42.61 4.26
N PRO A 325 30.26 42.87 4.87
CA PRO A 325 30.09 44.00 5.77
C PRO A 325 30.76 43.80 7.15
N PHE A 326 31.34 42.63 7.40
CA PHE A 326 31.94 42.24 8.68
C PHE A 326 33.40 41.77 8.57
N SER A 327 34.02 41.91 7.40
CA SER A 327 35.45 41.60 7.17
C SER A 327 36.40 42.66 7.72
#